data_AF-A0A0B4RBU7-F1
#
_entry.id   AF-A0A0B4RBU7-F1
#
_cell.length_a   1.000
_cell.length_b   1.000
_cell.length_c   1.000
_cell.angle_alpha   90.00
_cell.angle_beta   90.00
_cell.angle_gamma   90.00
#
_symmetry.space_group_name_H-M   'P 1'
#
loop_
_entity.id
_entity.type
_entity.pdbx_description
1 polymer ?
#
loop_
_entity_poly.entity_id
_entity_poly.type
_entity_poly.pdbx_seq_one_letter_code
_entity_poly.pdbx_strand_id
1 'polypeptide(L)'
;MGSILLILIIAVAIFVGIASKKFYNRPYIVNFAIAVMMALLVIQTFMMTPIGMLGYAAIIICSIAFIFQLIMGFRNLKTIAE
;
A
#
# COMPACT_ATOMS: atom_id res chain seq x y z
N MET A 1 -1.95 4.63 -20.67
CA MET A 1 -1.24 4.71 -19.37
C MET A 1 -2.18 4.56 -18.17
N GLY A 2 -3.33 5.25 -18.11
CA GLY A 2 -4.27 5.15 -16.97
C GLY A 2 -4.84 3.74 -16.68
N SER A 3 -5.18 2.96 -17.71
CA SER A 3 -5.80 1.63 -17.50
C SER A 3 -4.84 0.58 -16.95
N ILE A 4 -3.55 0.63 -17.32
CA ILE A 4 -2.55 -0.34 -16.85
C ILE A 4 -2.29 -0.16 -15.35
N LEU A 5 -2.25 1.10 -14.89
CA LEU A 5 -2.01 1.44 -13.49
C LEU A 5 -3.20 1.02 -12.61
N LEU A 6 -4.43 1.20 -13.09
CA LEU A 6 -5.63 0.67 -12.46
C LEU A 6 -5.61 -0.86 -12.34
N ILE A 7 -5.26 -1.57 -13.42
CA ILE A 7 -5.16 -3.03 -13.42
C ILE A 7 -4.11 -3.51 -12.40
N LEU A 8 -2.97 -2.82 -12.31
CA LEU A 8 -1.91 -3.09 -11.33
C LEU A 8 -2.41 -2.90 -9.89
N ILE A 9 -3.15 -1.83 -9.61
CA ILE A 9 -3.73 -1.58 -8.28
C ILE A 9 -4.71 -2.68 -7.91
N ILE A 10 -5.59 -3.08 -8.84
CA ILE A 10 -6.56 -4.16 -8.61
C ILE A 10 -5.84 -5.49 -8.35
N ALA A 11 -4.83 -5.83 -9.14
CA ALA A 11 -4.04 -7.05 -8.96
C ALA A 11 -3.33 -7.07 -7.60
N VAL A 12 -2.71 -5.96 -7.21
CA VAL A 12 -2.07 -5.81 -5.89
C VAL A 12 -3.11 -5.85 -4.77
N ALA A 13 -4.31 -5.32 -4.97
CA ALA A 13 -5.39 -5.40 -3.98
C ALA A 13 -5.87 -6.81 -3.72
N ILE A 14 -6.06 -7.59 -4.79
CA ILE A 14 -6.38 -9.01 -4.67
C ILE A 14 -5.24 -9.76 -3.96
N PHE A 15 -3.99 -9.46 -4.33
CA PHE A 15 -2.82 -10.06 -3.67
C PHE A 15 -2.75 -9.73 -2.19
N VAL A 16 -3.00 -8.48 -1.78
CA VAL A 16 -3.06 -8.05 -0.37
C VAL A 16 -4.16 -8.81 0.37
N GLY A 17 -5.34 -8.96 -0.23
CA GLY A 17 -6.44 -9.71 0.39
C GLY A 17 -6.11 -11.19 0.61
N ILE A 18 -5.48 -11.83 -0.38
CA ILE A 18 -5.03 -13.22 -0.29
C ILE A 18 -3.87 -13.36 0.70
N ALA A 19 -2.91 -12.44 0.66
CA ALA A 19 -1.75 -12.43 1.55
C ALA A 19 -2.18 -12.22 2.99
N SER A 20 -3.15 -11.35 3.25
CA SER A 20 -3.73 -11.13 4.59
C SER A 20 -4.35 -12.41 5.16
N LYS A 21 -5.05 -13.20 4.33
CA LYS A 21 -5.59 -14.51 4.77
C LYS A 21 -4.54 -15.60 4.93
N LYS A 22 -3.55 -15.68 4.02
CA LYS A 22 -2.58 -16.79 3.97
C LYS A 22 -1.35 -16.57 4.85
N PHE A 23 -0.94 -15.33 5.01
CA PHE A 23 0.26 -14.91 5.76
C PHE A 23 -0.09 -14.12 7.01
N TYR A 24 -1.25 -14.38 7.62
CA TYR A 24 -1.64 -13.74 8.89
C TYR A 24 -0.58 -13.94 9.99
N ASN A 25 0.06 -15.12 10.02
CA ASN A 25 1.19 -15.42 10.92
C ASN A 25 2.51 -14.72 10.56
N ARG A 26 2.60 -14.08 9.39
CA ARG A 26 3.80 -13.38 8.89
C ARG A 26 3.43 -11.94 8.51
N PRO A 27 3.10 -11.09 9.50
CA PRO A 27 2.54 -9.76 9.27
C PRO A 27 3.45 -8.82 8.48
N TYR A 28 4.76 -9.10 8.38
CA TYR A 28 5.68 -8.32 7.55
C TYR A 28 5.36 -8.41 6.04
N ILE A 29 4.95 -9.58 5.53
CA ILE A 29 4.62 -9.77 4.10
C ILE A 29 3.36 -8.97 3.75
N VAL A 30 2.39 -9.01 4.66
CA VAL A 30 1.12 -8.28 4.51
C VAL A 30 1.38 -6.77 4.56
N ASN A 31 2.17 -6.29 5.53
CA ASN A 31 2.53 -4.87 5.62
C ASN A 31 3.29 -4.37 4.40
N PHE A 32 4.19 -5.17 3.84
CA PHE A 32 4.89 -4.84 2.60
C PHE A 32 3.93 -4.73 1.41
N ALA A 33 3.02 -5.70 1.28
CA ALA A 33 2.03 -5.69 0.20
C ALA A 33 1.08 -4.47 0.30
N ILE A 34 0.65 -4.08 1.51
CA ILE A 34 -0.15 -2.88 1.73
C ILE A 34 0.67 -1.62 1.39
N ALA A 35 1.94 -1.55 1.78
CA ALA A 35 2.81 -0.40 1.44
C ALA A 35 2.95 -0.22 -0.08
N VAL A 36 3.11 -1.32 -0.83
CA VAL A 36 3.13 -1.30 -2.31
C VAL A 36 1.79 -0.80 -2.87
N MET A 37 0.66 -1.25 -2.32
CA MET A 37 -0.66 -0.75 -2.70
C MET A 37 -0.78 0.77 -2.47
N MET A 38 -0.35 1.26 -1.32
CA MET A 38 -0.43 2.68 -0.97
C MET A 38 0.46 3.54 -1.89
N ALA A 39 1.65 3.05 -2.26
CA ALA A 39 2.51 3.73 -3.22
C ALA A 39 1.86 3.83 -4.61
N LEU A 40 1.22 2.75 -5.09
CA LEU A 40 0.52 2.76 -6.38
C LEU A 40 -0.68 3.73 -6.40
N LEU A 41 -1.42 3.82 -5.29
CA LEU A 41 -2.53 4.77 -5.14
C LEU A 41 -2.03 6.22 -5.14
N VAL A 42 -0.92 6.52 -4.48
CA VAL A 42 -0.33 7.86 -4.51
C VAL A 42 0.06 8.25 -5.95
N ILE A 43 0.74 7.36 -6.67
CA ILE A 43 1.11 7.59 -8.08
C ILE A 43 -0.14 7.81 -8.93
N GLN A 44 -1.19 6.98 -8.75
CA GLN A 44 -2.45 7.14 -9.46
C GLN A 44 -3.09 8.50 -9.19
N THR A 45 -3.06 8.96 -7.94
CA THR A 45 -3.68 10.22 -7.53
C THR A 45 -2.94 11.43 -8.14
N PHE A 46 -1.61 11.36 -8.26
CA PHE A 46 -0.83 12.38 -8.97
C PHE A 46 -1.14 12.42 -10.48
N MET A 47 -1.51 11.28 -11.07
CA MET A 47 -1.88 11.20 -12.50
C MET A 47 -3.31 11.64 -12.79
N MET A 48 -4.19 11.72 -11.78
CA MET A 48 -5.53 12.30 -11.93
C MET A 48 -5.44 13.83 -11.84
N THR A 49 -5.16 14.48 -12.96
CA THR A 49 -5.34 15.93 -13.09
C THR A 49 -6.74 16.24 -13.64
N PRO A 50 -7.45 17.25 -13.09
CA PRO A 50 -7.07 18.08 -11.95
C PRO A 50 -7.21 17.34 -10.60
N ILE A 51 -6.23 17.54 -9.72
CA ILE A 51 -6.25 16.95 -8.38
C ILE A 51 -7.25 17.73 -7.53
N GLY A 52 -8.45 17.17 -7.36
CA GLY A 52 -9.45 17.73 -6.46
C GLY A 52 -9.05 17.62 -4.99
N MET A 53 -9.83 18.25 -4.10
CA MET A 53 -9.61 18.21 -2.64
C MET A 53 -9.49 16.78 -2.08
N LEU A 54 -10.25 15.84 -2.64
CA LEU A 54 -10.18 14.40 -2.30
C LEU A 54 -8.84 13.76 -2.69
N GLY A 55 -8.22 14.19 -3.80
CA GLY A 55 -6.92 13.68 -4.24
C GLY A 55 -5.81 14.12 -3.29
N TYR A 56 -5.82 15.38 -2.85
CA TYR A 56 -4.88 15.86 -1.83
C TYR A 56 -5.06 15.13 -0.49
N ALA A 57 -6.31 14.92 -0.04
CA ALA A 57 -6.60 14.15 1.16
C ALA A 57 -6.09 12.70 1.06
N ALA A 58 -6.32 12.05 -0.09
CA ALA A 58 -5.85 10.69 -0.33
C ALA A 58 -4.33 10.59 -0.32
N ILE A 59 -3.61 11.54 -0.92
CA ILE A 59 -2.14 11.59 -0.91
C ILE A 59 -1.62 11.72 0.53
N ILE A 60 -2.20 12.63 1.33
CA ILE A 60 -1.79 12.85 2.73
C ILE A 60 -2.04 11.59 3.56
N ILE A 61 -3.24 11.03 3.50
CA ILE A 61 -3.61 9.83 4.27
C ILE A 61 -2.76 8.63 3.84
N CYS A 62 -2.56 8.43 2.53
CA CYS A 62 -1.75 7.33 2.03
C CYS A 62 -0.28 7.47 2.43
N SER A 63 0.26 8.69 2.45
CA SER A 63 1.64 8.95 2.89
C SER A 63 1.84 8.65 4.38
N ILE A 64 0.87 9.03 5.23
CA ILE A 64 0.92 8.73 6.67
C ILE A 64 0.85 7.21 6.89
N ALA A 65 -0.13 6.55 6.26
CA ALA A 65 -0.30 5.11 6.39
C ALA A 65 0.92 4.31 5.85
N PHE A 66 1.57 4.81 4.79
CA PHE A 66 2.81 4.25 4.28
C PHE A 66 3.92 4.28 5.34
N ILE A 67 4.10 5.39 6.05
CA ILE A 67 5.09 5.49 7.15
C ILE A 67 4.77 4.49 8.27
N PHE A 68 3.50 4.37 8.68
CA PHE A 68 3.10 3.39 9.69
C PHE A 68 3.38 1.94 9.26
N GLN A 69 3.07 1.59 8.00
CA GLN A 69 3.35 0.27 7.44
C GLN A 69 4.86 0.00 7.34
N LEU A 70 5.66 1.02 7.06
CA LEU A 70 7.13 0.95 7.07
C LEU A 70 7.65 0.67 8.49
N ILE A 71 7.20 1.42 9.49
CA ILE A 71 7.62 1.26 10.89
C ILE A 71 7.20 -0.12 11.42
N MET A 72 5.95 -0.53 11.21
CA MET A 72 5.48 -1.86 11.61
C MET A 72 6.18 -2.97 10.85
N GLY A 73 6.46 -2.78 9.55
CA GLY A 73 7.24 -3.70 8.74
C GLY A 73 8.66 -3.92 9.30
N PHE A 74 9.38 -2.84 9.61
CA PHE A 74 10.71 -2.90 10.22
C PHE A 74 10.69 -3.55 11.62
N ARG A 75 9.70 -3.22 12.46
CA ARG A 75 9.57 -3.85 13.78
C ARG A 75 9.31 -5.35 13.67
N ASN A 76 8.41 -5.78 12.79
CA ASN A 76 8.12 -7.20 12.56
C ASN A 76 9.32 -7.99 12.02
N LEU A 77 10.16 -7.38 11.17
CA LEU A 77 11.41 -8.02 10.73
C LEU A 77 12.37 -8.25 11.89
N LYS A 78 12.48 -7.29 12.80
CA LYS A 78 13.34 -7.41 13.98
C LYS A 78 12.85 -8.47 14.96
N THR A 79 11.55 -8.64 15.14
CA THR A 79 10.95 -9.65 16.04
C THR A 79 11.06 -11.09 15.52
N ILE A 80 11.33 -11.30 14.23
CA ILE A 80 11.54 -12.64 13.64
C ILE A 80 13.04 -12.99 13.58
N ALA A 81 13.92 -11.99 13.74
CA ALA A 81 15.38 -12.16 13.73
C ALA A 81 15.99 -12.42 15.12
N GLU A 82 15.17 -12.38 16.19
CA GLU A 82 15.48 -12.84 17.55
C GLU A 82 14.87 -14.23 17.79
#